data_AF-A0A3S0HZV4-F1
#
_entry.id   AF-A0A3S0HZV4-F1
#
_cell.length_a   1.000
_cell.length_b   1.000
_cell.length_c   1.000
_cell.angle_alpha   90.00
_cell.angle_beta   90.00
_cell.angle_gamma   90.00
#
_symmetry.space_group_name_H-M   'P 1'
#
loop_
_entity.id
_entity.type
_entity.pdbx_description
1 polymer ?
#
loop_
_entity_poly.entity_id
_entity_poly.type
_entity_poly.pdbx_seq_one_letter_code
_entity_poly.pdbx_strand_id
1 'polypeptide(L)'
;MTKEINSMSPSASISRYGVESTLPRAVGINSDPVFRHVQIKRKREEEIQAVKDELLLVQNLIEKVQGDKENEVLYWLLEGMTFRWIGEKLNISHTSVQRIRERILDMMLK
;
A
#
# COMPACT_ATOMS: atom_id res chain seq x y z
N MET A 1 -18.41 -34.68 -21.08
CA MET A 1 -19.37 -34.39 -19.99
C MET A 1 -18.79 -34.81 -18.64
N THR A 2 -17.66 -34.26 -18.20
CA THR A 2 -17.00 -34.66 -16.93
C THR A 2 -16.29 -33.48 -16.25
N LYS A 3 -16.80 -32.24 -16.41
CA LYS A 3 -16.14 -31.03 -15.87
C LYS A 3 -16.98 -30.19 -14.89
N GLU A 4 -18.15 -30.63 -14.44
CA GLU A 4 -19.04 -29.75 -13.66
C GLU A 4 -19.50 -30.26 -12.29
N ILE A 5 -19.08 -31.44 -11.80
CA ILE A 5 -19.71 -32.03 -10.59
C ILE A 5 -18.90 -31.80 -9.29
N ASN A 6 -17.66 -31.32 -9.35
CA ASN A 6 -16.80 -31.23 -8.15
C ASN A 6 -16.57 -29.82 -7.57
N SER A 7 -17.34 -28.81 -7.98
CA SER A 7 -17.14 -27.40 -7.55
C SER A 7 -17.95 -26.97 -6.32
N MET A 8 -18.59 -27.87 -5.57
CA MET A 8 -19.32 -27.47 -4.36
C MET A 8 -19.19 -28.52 -3.25
N SER A 9 -18.03 -28.57 -2.59
CA SER A 9 -17.94 -29.16 -1.24
C SER A 9 -18.21 -28.04 -0.21
N PRO A 10 -19.38 -28.03 0.47
CA PRO A 10 -19.71 -27.04 1.48
C PRO A 10 -19.11 -27.40 2.85
N SER A 11 -18.18 -28.35 2.92
CA SER A 11 -17.71 -28.94 4.18
C SER A 11 -16.84 -28.00 5.02
N ALA A 12 -16.14 -27.04 4.40
CA ALA A 12 -15.24 -26.14 5.14
C ALA A 12 -15.99 -25.11 6.02
N SER A 13 -17.21 -24.72 5.66
CA SER A 13 -17.98 -23.69 6.40
C SER A 13 -18.97 -24.29 7.41
N ILE A 14 -19.44 -25.53 7.20
CA ILE A 14 -20.43 -26.19 8.09
C ILE A 14 -19.79 -26.68 9.40
N SER A 15 -18.47 -26.85 9.41
CA SER A 15 -17.75 -27.46 10.54
C SER A 15 -17.75 -26.62 11.83
N ARG A 16 -18.36 -25.43 11.92
CA ARG A 16 -18.42 -24.68 13.20
C ARG A 16 -19.55 -25.14 14.12
N TYR A 17 -20.60 -25.75 13.59
CA TYR A 17 -21.80 -26.09 14.35
C TYR A 17 -22.27 -27.50 13.97
N GLY A 18 -21.68 -28.53 14.57
CA GLY A 18 -22.06 -29.92 14.36
C GLY A 18 -21.31 -30.88 15.30
N VAL A 19 -21.71 -32.16 15.30
CA VAL A 19 -21.05 -33.23 16.09
C VAL A 19 -19.57 -33.39 15.68
N GLU A 20 -19.23 -33.00 14.46
CA GLU A 20 -17.85 -32.95 13.94
C GLU A 20 -16.98 -31.88 14.64
N SER A 21 -17.57 -30.92 15.36
CA SER A 21 -16.86 -29.95 16.19
C SER A 21 -16.38 -30.52 17.53
N THR A 22 -16.98 -31.60 18.02
CA THR A 22 -16.61 -32.21 19.32
C THR A 22 -15.48 -33.24 19.18
N LEU A 23 -15.19 -33.68 17.96
CA LEU A 23 -14.02 -34.51 17.66
C LEU A 23 -12.74 -33.67 17.73
N PRO A 24 -11.66 -34.17 18.36
CA PRO A 24 -10.36 -33.51 18.32
C PRO A 24 -9.95 -33.36 16.86
N ARG A 25 -9.89 -32.13 16.36
CA ARG A 25 -9.33 -31.85 15.05
C ARG A 25 -7.84 -32.16 15.10
N ALA A 26 -7.28 -32.66 14.00
CA ALA A 26 -5.84 -32.70 13.83
C ALA A 26 -5.29 -31.30 14.11
N VAL A 27 -4.61 -31.15 15.25
CA VAL A 27 -3.99 -29.89 15.66
C VAL A 27 -2.96 -29.59 14.57
N GLY A 28 -3.21 -28.51 13.84
CA GLY A 28 -2.60 -28.25 12.55
C GLY A 28 -1.08 -28.27 12.58
N ILE A 29 -0.51 -28.55 11.40
CA ILE A 29 0.93 -28.45 11.08
C ILE A 29 1.54 -27.29 11.87
N ASN A 30 2.45 -27.63 12.78
CA ASN A 30 3.17 -26.72 13.66
C ASN A 30 3.97 -25.72 12.80
N SER A 31 3.32 -24.67 12.30
CA SER A 31 3.99 -23.61 11.56
C SER A 31 4.80 -22.83 12.58
N ASP A 32 6.13 -22.95 12.51
CA ASP A 32 7.05 -22.25 13.39
C ASP A 32 6.68 -20.75 13.45
N PRO A 33 6.28 -20.23 14.63
CA PRO A 33 5.90 -18.82 14.77
C PRO A 33 7.05 -17.89 14.37
N VAL A 34 8.30 -18.29 14.57
CA VAL A 34 9.47 -17.50 14.19
C VAL A 34 9.56 -17.38 12.67
N PHE A 35 9.47 -18.52 11.95
CA PHE A 35 9.44 -18.53 10.49
C PHE A 35 8.31 -17.65 9.91
N ARG A 36 7.10 -17.72 10.49
CA ARG A 36 5.98 -16.86 10.07
C ARG A 36 6.28 -15.38 10.28
N HIS A 37 6.88 -15.01 11.41
CA HIS A 37 7.27 -13.63 11.68
C HIS A 37 8.34 -13.12 10.71
N VAL A 38 9.33 -13.94 10.36
CA VAL A 38 10.35 -13.61 9.36
C VAL A 38 9.70 -13.36 8.00
N GLN A 39 8.77 -14.22 7.58
CA GLN A 39 8.03 -14.04 6.32
C GLN A 39 7.25 -12.71 6.28
N ILE A 40 6.60 -12.32 7.38
CA ILE A 40 5.86 -11.06 7.47
C ILE A 40 6.81 -9.85 7.41
N LYS A 41 7.92 -9.90 8.13
CA LYS A 41 8.93 -8.83 8.11
C LYS A 41 9.52 -8.65 6.73
N ARG A 42 9.93 -9.75 6.08
CA ARG A 42 10.46 -9.74 4.71
C ARG A 42 9.52 -9.03 3.74
N LYS A 43 8.23 -9.38 3.74
CA LYS A 43 7.23 -8.73 2.86
C LYS A 43 7.12 -7.23 3.10
N ARG A 44 7.11 -6.80 4.38
CA ARG A 44 7.09 -5.37 4.71
C ARG A 44 8.37 -4.65 4.26
N GLU A 45 9.52 -5.29 4.41
CA GLU A 45 10.80 -4.73 3.97
C GLU A 45 10.84 -4.57 2.44
N GLU A 46 10.32 -5.55 1.69
CA GLU A 46 10.16 -5.48 0.24
C GLU A 46 9.26 -4.31 -0.18
N GLU A 47 8.11 -4.13 0.48
CA GLU A 47 7.20 -3.00 0.24
C GLU A 47 7.87 -1.65 0.55
N ILE A 48 8.59 -1.55 1.66
CA ILE A 48 9.33 -0.33 2.04
C ILE A 48 10.45 -0.03 1.05
N GLN A 49 11.17 -1.06 0.58
CA GLN A 49 12.23 -0.88 -0.42
C GLN A 49 11.68 -0.37 -1.74
N ALA A 50 10.58 -0.94 -2.25
CA ALA A 50 9.94 -0.46 -3.46
C ALA A 50 9.56 1.02 -3.38
N VAL A 51 8.95 1.44 -2.27
CA VAL A 51 8.60 2.85 -2.05
C VAL A 51 9.84 3.74 -1.95
N LYS A 52 10.93 3.27 -1.32
CA LYS A 52 12.18 4.03 -1.25
C LYS A 52 12.80 4.24 -2.63
N ASP A 53 12.80 3.22 -3.48
CA ASP A 53 13.36 3.31 -4.82
C ASP A 53 12.58 4.32 -5.67
N GLU A 54 11.24 4.28 -5.61
CA GLU A 54 10.37 5.28 -6.25
C GLU A 54 10.63 6.70 -5.74
N LEU A 55 10.78 6.87 -4.42
CA LEU A 55 11.04 8.16 -3.79
C LEU A 55 12.40 8.74 -4.23
N LEU A 56 13.43 7.89 -4.34
CA LEU A 56 14.76 8.28 -4.78
C LEU A 56 14.76 8.78 -6.23
N LEU A 57 13.97 8.16 -7.10
CA LEU A 57 13.76 8.66 -8.47
C LEU A 57 13.18 10.07 -8.49
N VAL A 58 12.18 10.35 -7.65
CA VAL A 58 11.58 11.69 -7.54
C VAL A 58 12.56 12.70 -6.95
N GLN A 59 13.34 12.32 -5.93
CA GLN A 59 14.35 13.21 -5.33
C GLN A 59 15.40 13.68 -6.33
N ASN A 60 15.87 12.78 -7.19
CA ASN A 60 16.83 13.11 -8.24
C ASN A 60 16.29 14.14 -9.25
N LEU A 61 14.98 14.30 -9.35
CA LEU A 61 14.31 15.22 -10.26
C LEU A 61 13.88 16.53 -9.61
N ILE A 62 14.13 16.73 -8.31
CA ILE A 62 13.75 17.95 -7.58
C ILE A 62 14.35 19.21 -8.23
N GLU A 63 15.58 19.13 -8.73
CA GLU A 63 16.27 20.28 -9.35
C GLU A 63 15.55 20.84 -10.59
N LYS A 64 14.71 20.03 -11.25
CA LYS A 64 13.93 20.48 -12.41
C LYS A 64 12.72 21.34 -12.04
N VAL A 65 12.26 21.26 -10.79
CA VAL A 65 11.05 21.94 -10.33
C VAL A 65 11.38 23.40 -10.03
N GLN A 66 10.77 24.30 -10.80
CA GLN A 66 10.96 25.73 -10.67
C GLN A 66 9.72 26.38 -10.03
N GLY A 67 9.95 27.28 -9.08
CA GLY A 67 8.91 28.04 -8.40
C GLY A 67 8.81 27.72 -6.91
N ASP A 68 8.67 28.78 -6.10
CA ASP A 68 8.68 28.66 -4.64
C ASP A 68 7.48 27.85 -4.13
N LYS A 69 6.30 28.08 -4.71
CA LYS A 69 5.06 27.38 -4.33
C LYS A 69 5.09 25.91 -4.72
N GLU A 70 5.58 25.61 -5.91
CA GLU A 70 5.74 24.25 -6.42
C GLU A 70 6.72 23.46 -5.54
N ASN A 71 7.83 24.08 -5.14
CA ASN A 71 8.82 23.47 -4.24
C ASN A 71 8.26 23.20 -2.84
N GLU A 72 7.50 24.14 -2.25
CA GLU A 72 6.85 23.91 -0.96
C GLU A 72 5.84 22.76 -1.04
N VAL A 73 4.99 22.73 -2.07
CA VAL A 73 4.03 21.64 -2.26
C VAL A 73 4.75 20.31 -2.44
N LEU A 74 5.80 20.26 -3.27
CA LEU A 74 6.59 19.05 -3.48
C LEU A 74 7.23 18.55 -2.19
N TYR A 75 7.81 19.45 -1.39
CA TYR A 75 8.41 19.12 -0.10
C TYR A 75 7.40 18.41 0.82
N TRP A 76 6.19 18.97 0.98
CA TRP A 76 5.17 18.34 1.83
C TRP A 76 4.62 17.04 1.25
N LEU A 77 4.60 16.88 -0.08
CA LEU A 77 4.22 15.62 -0.71
C LEU A 77 5.25 14.52 -0.47
N LEU A 78 6.54 14.85 -0.49
CA LEU A 78 7.62 13.92 -0.16
C LEU A 78 7.60 13.52 1.32
N GLU A 79 7.17 14.42 2.20
CA GLU A 79 6.93 14.11 3.63
C GLU A 79 5.68 13.24 3.84
N GLY A 80 4.83 13.07 2.82
CA GLY A 80 3.62 12.24 2.88
C GLY A 80 2.39 12.95 3.43
N MET A 81 2.36 14.29 3.41
CA MET A 81 1.23 15.07 3.91
C MET A 81 0.04 15.03 2.95
N THR A 82 -1.18 15.02 3.50
CA THR A 82 -2.41 14.99 2.69
C THR A 82 -2.65 16.33 1.97
N PHE A 83 -3.28 16.31 0.79
CA PHE A 83 -3.59 17.53 0.04
C PHE A 83 -4.42 18.56 0.81
N ARG A 84 -5.30 18.09 1.70
CA ARG A 84 -6.09 18.96 2.56
C ARG A 84 -5.20 19.70 3.56
N TRP A 85 -4.29 18.98 4.22
CA TRP A 85 -3.34 19.57 5.15
C TRP A 85 -2.41 20.56 4.47
N ILE A 86 -1.90 20.22 3.28
CA ILE A 86 -1.05 21.11 2.47
C ILE A 86 -1.82 22.38 2.09
N GLY A 87 -3.08 22.22 1.66
CA GLY A 87 -3.95 23.33 1.34
C GLY A 87 -4.19 24.27 2.52
N GLU A 88 -4.46 23.70 3.71
CA GLU A 88 -4.61 24.46 4.95
C GLU A 88 -3.31 25.18 5.35
N LYS A 89 -2.15 24.53 5.19
CA LYS A 89 -0.84 25.13 5.49
C LYS A 89 -0.47 26.31 4.58
N LEU A 90 -0.82 26.21 3.30
CA LEU A 90 -0.49 27.18 2.26
C LEU A 90 -1.64 28.16 1.93
N ASN A 91 -2.76 28.08 2.65
CA ASN A 91 -3.99 28.85 2.40
C ASN A 91 -4.52 28.72 0.96
N ILE A 92 -4.51 27.51 0.42
CA ILE A 92 -5.04 27.17 -0.92
C ILE A 92 -6.02 26.00 -0.84
N SER A 93 -6.91 25.89 -1.82
CA SER A 93 -7.82 24.74 -1.88
C SER A 93 -7.08 23.45 -2.21
N HIS A 94 -7.58 22.31 -1.73
CA HIS A 94 -7.05 20.99 -2.09
C HIS A 94 -7.02 20.75 -3.62
N THR A 95 -8.00 21.31 -4.35
CA THR A 95 -8.05 21.26 -5.82
C THR A 95 -6.90 22.05 -6.46
N SER A 96 -6.49 23.16 -5.85
CA SER A 96 -5.33 23.91 -6.31
C SER A 96 -4.05 23.11 -6.08
N VAL A 97 -3.89 22.48 -4.91
CA VAL A 97 -2.75 21.59 -4.63
C VAL A 97 -2.65 20.48 -5.68
N GLN A 98 -3.77 19.89 -6.08
CA GLN A 98 -3.79 18.86 -7.13
C GLN A 98 -3.29 19.40 -8.48
N ARG A 99 -3.71 20.61 -8.88
CA ARG A 99 -3.21 21.25 -10.12
C ARG A 99 -1.73 21.60 -10.03
N ILE A 100 -1.25 22.01 -8.85
CA ILE A 100 0.18 22.28 -8.62
C ILE A 100 0.98 20.99 -8.79
N ARG A 101 0.50 19.87 -8.22
CA ARG A 101 1.09 18.55 -8.42
C ARG A 101 1.19 18.17 -9.90
N GLU A 102 0.13 18.38 -10.67
CA GLU A 102 0.13 18.11 -12.12
C GLU A 102 1.19 18.95 -12.85
N ARG A 103 1.30 20.25 -12.53
CA ARG A 103 2.37 21.10 -13.08
C ARG A 103 3.77 20.65 -12.68
N ILE A 104 3.96 20.16 -11.45
CA ILE A 104 5.24 19.58 -11.00
C ILE A 104 5.61 18.37 -11.86
N LEU A 105 4.65 17.46 -12.10
CA LEU A 105 4.87 16.30 -12.96
C LEU A 105 5.24 16.70 -14.39
N ASP A 106 4.55 17.70 -14.95
CA ASP A 106 4.87 18.23 -16.27
C ASP A 106 6.30 18.80 -16.36
N MET A 107 6.79 19.44 -15.28
CA MET A 107 8.16 19.94 -15.22
C MET A 107 9.21 18.83 -15.09
N MET A 108 8.91 17.76 -14.35
CA MET A 108 9.84 16.63 -14.18
C MET A 108 10.00 15.78 -15.44
N LEU A 109 8.90 15.58 -16.18
CA LEU A 109 8.84 14.75 -17.39
C LEU A 109 9.32 15.48 -18.65
N LYS A 110 9.48 16.80 -18.59
CA LYS A 110 10.07 17.60 -19.66
C LYS A 110 11.60 17.52 -19.64
#